data_AF-A0A7R9KYK7-F1
#
_entry.id   AF-A0A7R9KYK7-F1
#
_cell.length_a   1.000
_cell.length_b   1.000
_cell.length_c   1.000
_cell.angle_alpha   90.00
_cell.angle_beta   90.00
_cell.angle_gamma   90.00
#
_symmetry.space_group_name_H-M   'P 1'
#
loop_
_entity.id
_entity.type
_entity.pdbx_description
1 polymer ?
#
loop_
_entity_poly.entity_id
_entity_poly.type
_entity_poly.pdbx_seq_one_letter_code
_entity_poly.pdbx_strand_id
1 'polypeptide(L)'
;MSAYGQYSHALVSRVPNSIVNAQNIGDPIKLYDAVEQHNTYVNTLKACGLTVIELPADEQFPDSVYVEDPVVIIDGVALICKIGHPTREDEVIRVRKVLRELGVPCLEITDPKAVLDGGDVRFTGREILVGISKDRTNYCGVKALEKAFPQYPVVAVRVPDNLLHFTGCMSMVGPDVMCISSTPEGQEIQRFTDQNIRM
;
A
#
# COMPACT_ATOMS: atom_id res chain seq x y z
N MET A 1 7.02 -6.35 22.81
CA MET A 1 7.06 -5.33 21.75
C MET A 1 7.51 -6.04 20.49
N SER A 2 6.67 -6.09 19.46
CA SER A 2 7.11 -6.46 18.12
C SER A 2 8.13 -5.39 17.68
N ALA A 3 9.29 -5.80 17.18
CA ALA A 3 10.27 -4.85 16.67
C ALA A 3 9.76 -4.31 15.33
N TYR A 4 9.56 -3.00 15.24
CA TYR A 4 9.13 -2.34 14.01
C TYR A 4 10.04 -2.73 12.83
N GLY A 5 9.44 -3.01 11.67
CA GLY A 5 10.19 -3.34 10.45
C GLY A 5 10.71 -4.76 10.35
N GLN A 6 10.30 -5.70 11.23
CA GLN A 6 10.61 -7.11 11.06
C GLN A 6 9.57 -7.80 10.17
N TYR A 7 10.02 -8.25 9.00
CA TYR A 7 9.22 -9.00 8.04
C TYR A 7 9.92 -10.32 7.71
N SER A 8 9.13 -11.37 7.47
CA SER A 8 9.62 -12.69 7.05
C SER A 8 9.26 -13.00 5.60
N HIS A 9 8.23 -12.36 5.07
CA HIS A 9 7.69 -12.60 3.74
C HIS A 9 7.43 -11.28 3.02
N ALA A 10 7.51 -11.31 1.69
CA ALA A 10 7.02 -10.25 0.82
C ALA A 10 6.15 -10.85 -0.27
N LEU A 11 4.97 -10.28 -0.49
CA LEU A 11 4.13 -10.59 -1.64
C LEU A 11 4.48 -9.60 -2.76
N VAL A 12 4.76 -10.11 -3.95
CA VAL A 12 5.02 -9.32 -5.16
C VAL A 12 4.20 -9.88 -6.31
N SER A 13 4.06 -9.13 -7.40
CA SER A 13 3.40 -9.60 -8.62
C SER A 13 4.27 -9.27 -9.82
N ARG A 14 4.42 -10.23 -10.74
CA ARG A 14 5.21 -10.03 -11.96
C ARG A 14 4.63 -8.91 -12.81
N VAL A 15 5.52 -8.18 -13.48
CA VAL A 15 5.18 -7.14 -14.46
C VAL A 15 4.39 -7.77 -15.62
N PRO A 16 3.12 -7.37 -15.85
CA PRO A 16 2.39 -7.78 -17.06
C PRO A 16 2.90 -7.03 -18.27
N ASN A 17 2.81 -7.61 -19.46
CA ASN A 17 3.14 -6.89 -20.70
C ASN A 17 2.20 -5.69 -20.91
N SER A 18 0.95 -5.81 -20.43
CA SER A 18 -0.06 -4.77 -20.46
C SER A 18 0.24 -3.59 -19.54
N ILE A 19 1.32 -3.61 -18.73
CA ILE A 19 1.75 -2.48 -17.88
C ILE A 19 1.93 -1.18 -18.65
N VAL A 20 2.20 -1.24 -19.96
CA VAL A 20 2.26 -0.06 -20.84
C VAL A 20 0.93 0.71 -20.92
N ASN A 21 -0.16 0.09 -20.48
CA ASN A 21 -1.51 0.65 -20.37
C ASN A 21 -1.93 0.90 -18.91
N ALA A 22 -1.00 0.83 -17.96
CA ALA A 22 -1.24 1.13 -16.55
C ALA A 22 -1.70 2.58 -16.36
N GLN A 23 -2.29 2.86 -15.20
CA GLN A 23 -2.74 4.19 -14.86
C GLN A 23 -1.59 5.11 -14.47
N ASN A 24 -1.83 6.42 -14.57
CA ASN A 24 -0.90 7.47 -14.11
C ASN A 24 0.52 7.34 -14.70
N ILE A 25 0.64 6.81 -15.92
CA ILE A 25 1.90 6.79 -16.65
C ILE A 25 2.25 8.23 -17.06
N GLY A 26 3.37 8.73 -16.54
CA GLY A 26 3.96 9.99 -17.00
C GLY A 26 4.67 9.80 -18.33
N ASP A 27 5.84 9.15 -18.29
CA ASP A 27 6.63 8.82 -19.48
C ASP A 27 6.33 7.40 -19.98
N PRO A 28 6.46 7.13 -21.29
CA PRO A 28 6.25 5.80 -21.84
C PRO A 28 7.11 4.73 -21.16
N ILE A 29 6.46 3.66 -20.71
CA ILE A 29 7.13 2.53 -20.06
C ILE A 29 7.86 1.68 -21.12
N LYS A 30 9.17 1.53 -20.94
CA LYS A 30 9.96 0.53 -21.67
C LYS A 30 9.84 -0.80 -20.94
N LEU A 31 9.10 -1.74 -21.53
CA LEU A 31 8.77 -3.01 -20.89
C LEU A 31 10.01 -3.80 -20.42
N TYR A 32 11.07 -3.83 -21.24
CA TYR A 32 12.33 -4.49 -20.86
C TYR A 32 12.92 -3.88 -19.58
N ASP A 33 12.99 -2.55 -19.52
CA ASP A 33 13.54 -1.85 -18.35
C ASP A 33 12.67 -2.08 -17.11
N ALA A 34 11.33 -2.08 -17.25
CA ALA A 34 10.41 -2.34 -16.15
C ALA A 34 10.58 -3.76 -15.57
N VAL A 35 10.75 -4.77 -16.43
CA VAL A 35 10.99 -6.16 -16.01
C VAL A 35 12.34 -6.27 -15.29
N GLU A 36 13.41 -5.68 -15.82
CA GLU A 36 14.73 -5.73 -15.20
C GLU A 36 14.78 -4.99 -13.85
N GLN A 37 14.12 -3.83 -13.75
CA GLN A 37 13.96 -3.10 -12.50
C GLN A 37 13.19 -3.92 -11.46
N HIS A 38 12.09 -4.57 -11.87
CA HIS A 38 11.31 -5.41 -10.98
C HIS A 38 12.10 -6.65 -10.51
N ASN A 39 12.84 -7.30 -11.41
CA ASN A 39 13.73 -8.41 -11.06
C ASN A 39 14.78 -7.97 -10.02
N THR A 40 15.36 -6.79 -10.19
CA THR A 40 16.31 -6.20 -9.23
C THR A 40 15.67 -5.95 -7.87
N TYR A 41 14.46 -5.39 -7.85
CA TYR A 41 13.66 -5.18 -6.63
C TYR A 41 13.39 -6.51 -5.91
N VAL A 42 12.89 -7.52 -6.61
CA VAL A 42 12.58 -8.85 -6.06
C VAL A 42 13.84 -9.53 -5.51
N ASN A 43 14.95 -9.46 -6.23
CA ASN A 43 16.22 -10.03 -5.76
C ASN A 43 16.77 -9.30 -4.53
N THR A 44 16.55 -7.99 -4.44
CA THR A 44 16.92 -7.21 -3.25
C THR A 44 16.11 -7.65 -2.03
N LEU A 45 14.79 -7.86 -2.17
CA LEU A 45 13.96 -8.41 -1.09
C LEU A 45 14.45 -9.79 -0.61
N LYS A 46 14.80 -10.68 -1.55
CA LYS A 46 15.38 -12.00 -1.24
C LYS A 46 16.72 -11.86 -0.51
N ALA A 47 17.58 -10.95 -0.96
CA ALA A 47 18.88 -10.68 -0.33
C ALA A 47 18.75 -10.11 1.09
N CYS A 48 17.66 -9.39 1.39
CA CYS A 48 17.29 -8.97 2.74
C CYS A 48 16.78 -10.13 3.64
N GLY A 49 16.73 -11.36 3.13
CA GLY A 49 16.32 -12.55 3.88
C GLY A 49 14.82 -12.84 3.85
N LEU A 50 14.04 -12.15 3.00
CA LEU A 50 12.60 -12.36 2.90
C LEU A 50 12.27 -13.57 2.02
N THR A 51 11.27 -14.34 2.45
CA THR A 51 10.61 -15.30 1.57
C THR A 51 9.68 -14.55 0.62
N VAL A 52 10.05 -14.46 -0.65
CA VAL A 52 9.26 -13.74 -1.64
C VAL A 52 8.23 -14.69 -2.29
N ILE A 53 6.95 -14.35 -2.14
CA ILE A 53 5.82 -14.98 -2.82
C ILE A 53 5.51 -14.14 -4.05
N GLU A 54 5.67 -14.73 -5.23
CA GLU A 54 5.57 -14.02 -6.49
C GLU A 54 4.32 -14.47 -7.26
N LEU A 55 3.35 -13.57 -7.40
CA LEU A 55 2.15 -13.79 -8.21
C LEU A 55 2.51 -13.77 -9.70
N PRO A 56 1.88 -14.63 -10.52
CA PRO A 56 2.04 -14.55 -11.97
C PRO A 56 1.58 -13.19 -12.50
N ALA A 57 2.06 -12.77 -13.66
CA ALA A 57 1.53 -11.58 -14.32
C ALA A 57 0.07 -11.83 -14.74
N ASP A 58 -0.75 -10.78 -14.76
CA ASP A 58 -2.12 -10.85 -15.28
C ASP A 58 -2.36 -9.71 -16.26
N GLU A 59 -2.45 -10.07 -17.53
CA GLU A 59 -2.59 -9.12 -18.63
C GLU A 59 -3.93 -8.37 -18.58
N GLN A 60 -4.93 -8.87 -17.86
CA GLN A 60 -6.21 -8.19 -17.65
C GLN A 60 -6.09 -6.97 -16.73
N PHE A 61 -5.05 -6.95 -15.88
CA PHE A 61 -4.83 -5.90 -14.89
C PHE A 61 -3.43 -5.28 -15.11
N PRO A 62 -3.33 -4.25 -15.97
CA PRO A 62 -2.09 -3.52 -16.23
C PRO A 62 -1.36 -3.05 -14.96
N ASP A 63 -2.11 -2.68 -13.93
CA ASP A 63 -1.61 -2.17 -12.65
C ASP A 63 -1.31 -3.28 -11.63
N SER A 64 -1.48 -4.57 -11.97
CA SER A 64 -1.38 -5.68 -11.01
C SER A 64 0.00 -5.91 -10.40
N VAL A 65 1.04 -5.22 -10.87
CA VAL A 65 2.35 -5.17 -10.23
C VAL A 65 2.31 -4.43 -8.89
N TYR A 66 1.37 -3.48 -8.72
CA TYR A 66 1.22 -2.63 -7.54
C TYR A 66 0.37 -3.30 -6.45
N VAL A 67 0.91 -4.37 -5.86
CA VAL A 67 0.24 -5.19 -4.85
C VAL A 67 0.06 -4.54 -3.47
N GLU A 68 0.54 -3.31 -3.28
CA GLU A 68 0.33 -2.52 -2.05
C GLU A 68 -1.14 -2.10 -1.92
N ASP A 69 -1.79 -1.66 -3.01
CA ASP A 69 -3.14 -1.12 -2.93
C ASP A 69 -4.24 -2.14 -2.53
N PRO A 70 -4.20 -3.40 -3.01
CA PRO A 70 -5.24 -4.37 -2.71
C PRO A 70 -5.31 -4.87 -1.25
N VAL A 71 -4.26 -4.66 -0.44
CA VAL A 71 -4.23 -5.22 0.91
C VAL A 71 -3.37 -4.42 1.89
N VAL A 72 -3.84 -4.29 3.13
CA VAL A 72 -3.04 -3.81 4.26
C VAL A 72 -2.78 -4.96 5.22
N ILE A 73 -1.52 -5.25 5.54
CA ILE A 73 -1.16 -6.33 6.48
C ILE A 73 -0.47 -5.73 7.71
N ILE A 74 -1.06 -5.95 8.89
CA ILE A 74 -0.53 -5.50 10.17
C ILE A 74 -0.58 -6.68 11.15
N ASP A 75 0.54 -6.96 11.81
CA ASP A 75 0.72 -8.09 12.75
C ASP A 75 0.21 -9.43 12.24
N GLY A 76 0.42 -9.71 10.95
CA GLY A 76 0.03 -10.97 10.32
C GLY A 76 -1.47 -11.08 10.03
N VAL A 77 -2.25 -10.02 10.19
CA VAL A 77 -3.67 -9.95 9.77
C VAL A 77 -3.77 -9.05 8.54
N ALA A 78 -4.40 -9.56 7.48
CA ALA A 78 -4.61 -8.85 6.24
C ALA A 78 -6.02 -8.24 6.19
N LEU A 79 -6.13 -6.93 5.97
CA LEU A 79 -7.37 -6.27 5.55
C LEU A 79 -7.38 -6.18 4.02
N ILE A 80 -8.31 -6.89 3.39
CA ILE A 80 -8.53 -6.78 1.95
C ILE A 80 -9.19 -5.43 1.67
N CYS A 81 -8.51 -4.61 0.87
CA CYS A 81 -8.92 -3.24 0.57
C CYS A 81 -10.14 -3.22 -0.37
N LYS A 82 -10.78 -2.06 -0.44
CA LYS A 82 -11.83 -1.77 -1.44
C LYS A 82 -11.31 -0.67 -2.34
N ILE A 83 -10.57 -1.09 -3.37
CA ILE A 83 -9.79 -0.21 -4.23
C ILE A 83 -10.69 0.81 -4.92
N GLY A 84 -10.27 2.07 -4.95
CA GLY A 84 -11.09 3.16 -5.48
C GLY A 84 -11.22 3.18 -7.00
N HIS A 85 -10.22 2.69 -7.72
CA HIS A 85 -10.26 2.70 -9.17
C HIS A 85 -10.97 1.46 -9.74
N PRO A 86 -12.04 1.60 -10.55
CA PRO A 86 -12.86 0.47 -11.00
C PRO A 86 -12.10 -0.60 -11.78
N THR A 87 -11.12 -0.22 -12.59
CA THR A 87 -10.33 -1.18 -13.39
C THR A 87 -9.40 -2.06 -12.55
N ARG A 88 -9.21 -1.72 -11.27
CA ARG A 88 -8.34 -2.43 -10.33
C ARG A 88 -9.11 -3.17 -9.24
N GLU A 89 -10.43 -2.99 -9.14
CA GLU A 89 -11.25 -3.53 -8.03
C GLU A 89 -11.07 -5.04 -7.87
N ASP A 90 -10.95 -5.78 -8.97
CA ASP A 90 -10.81 -7.23 -8.97
C ASP A 90 -9.38 -7.74 -8.65
N GLU A 91 -8.37 -6.86 -8.57
CA GLU A 91 -7.00 -7.25 -8.18
C GLU A 91 -6.97 -7.86 -6.77
N VAL A 92 -7.88 -7.43 -5.89
CA VAL A 92 -8.05 -7.95 -4.52
C VAL A 92 -8.35 -9.44 -4.51
N ILE A 93 -9.01 -9.99 -5.55
CA ILE A 93 -9.41 -11.38 -5.62
C ILE A 93 -8.18 -12.29 -5.61
N ARG A 94 -7.16 -11.92 -6.40
CA ARG A 94 -5.93 -12.69 -6.57
C ARG A 94 -5.08 -12.66 -5.30
N VAL A 95 -4.90 -11.46 -4.74
CA VAL A 95 -4.15 -11.25 -3.49
C VAL A 95 -4.82 -12.01 -2.34
N ARG A 96 -6.14 -11.87 -2.18
CA ARG A 96 -6.92 -12.59 -1.18
C ARG A 96 -6.78 -14.11 -1.29
N LYS A 97 -6.84 -14.65 -2.51
CA LYS A 97 -6.69 -16.10 -2.72
C LYS A 97 -5.36 -16.60 -2.18
N VAL A 98 -4.26 -15.94 -2.55
CA VAL A 98 -2.92 -16.33 -2.12
C VAL A 98 -2.73 -16.17 -0.62
N LEU A 99 -3.21 -15.07 -0.02
CA LEU A 99 -3.12 -14.89 1.42
C LEU A 99 -3.86 -15.98 2.21
N ARG A 100 -5.05 -16.40 1.73
CA ARG A 100 -5.79 -17.52 2.33
C ARG A 100 -5.06 -18.86 2.18
N GLU A 101 -4.45 -19.12 1.02
CA GLU A 101 -3.64 -20.33 0.80
C GLU A 101 -2.41 -20.39 1.72
N LEU A 102 -1.85 -19.22 2.05
CA LEU A 102 -0.75 -19.07 3.02
C LEU A 102 -1.23 -19.11 4.49
N GLY A 103 -2.53 -19.22 4.74
CA GLY A 103 -3.09 -19.25 6.08
C GLY A 103 -3.09 -17.89 6.80
N VAL A 104 -2.91 -16.78 6.07
CA VAL A 104 -2.99 -15.43 6.62
C VAL A 104 -4.46 -15.08 6.89
N PRO A 105 -4.84 -14.71 8.12
CA PRO A 105 -6.19 -14.23 8.42
C PRO A 105 -6.56 -13.02 7.56
N CYS A 106 -7.64 -13.13 6.79
CA CYS A 106 -8.14 -12.05 5.95
C CYS A 106 -9.45 -11.46 6.52
N LEU A 107 -9.45 -10.16 6.77
CA LEU A 107 -10.61 -9.32 7.06
C LEU A 107 -11.09 -8.65 5.77
N GLU A 108 -12.39 -8.37 5.70
CA GLU A 108 -13.03 -7.78 4.52
C GLU A 108 -13.71 -6.46 4.93
N ILE A 109 -13.63 -5.46 4.06
CA ILE A 109 -14.37 -4.20 4.24
C ILE A 109 -15.83 -4.42 3.81
N THR A 110 -16.75 -4.35 4.77
CA THR A 110 -18.18 -4.61 4.52
C THR A 110 -19.00 -3.37 4.20
N ASP A 111 -18.49 -2.17 4.50
CA ASP A 111 -19.20 -0.92 4.22
C ASP A 111 -19.19 -0.65 2.71
N PRO A 112 -20.36 -0.60 2.03
CA PRO A 112 -20.41 -0.35 0.60
C PRO A 112 -19.88 1.04 0.20
N LYS A 113 -19.85 2.01 1.13
CA LYS A 113 -19.35 3.37 0.89
C LYS A 113 -17.85 3.51 1.15
N ALA A 114 -17.22 2.52 1.76
CA ALA A 114 -15.78 2.55 1.99
C ALA A 114 -15.02 2.46 0.67
N VAL A 115 -13.98 3.28 0.58
CA VAL A 115 -12.98 3.23 -0.47
C VAL A 115 -11.64 3.36 0.24
N LEU A 116 -10.72 2.45 -0.04
CA LEU A 116 -9.40 2.36 0.59
C LEU A 116 -8.42 1.74 -0.40
N ASP A 117 -7.35 2.47 -0.72
CA ASP A 117 -6.16 1.94 -1.37
C ASP A 117 -5.05 1.82 -0.30
N GLY A 118 -4.35 0.68 -0.27
CA GLY A 118 -3.23 0.44 0.65
C GLY A 118 -2.09 1.47 0.54
N GLY A 119 -1.91 2.11 -0.62
CA GLY A 119 -0.99 3.23 -0.78
C GLY A 119 -1.31 4.45 0.11
N ASP A 120 -2.53 4.60 0.62
CA ASP A 120 -2.81 5.65 1.60
C ASP A 120 -2.49 5.26 3.04
N VAL A 121 -2.07 4.02 3.30
CA VAL A 121 -1.96 3.49 4.66
C VAL A 121 -0.50 3.35 5.07
N ARG A 122 -0.13 3.94 6.20
CA ARG A 122 1.23 3.88 6.76
C ARG A 122 1.18 3.50 8.22
N PHE A 123 1.72 2.32 8.53
CA PHE A 123 1.85 1.84 9.90
C PHE A 123 3.19 2.31 10.49
N THR A 124 3.13 3.05 11.60
CA THR A 124 4.32 3.60 12.29
C THR A 124 4.92 2.61 13.29
N GLY A 125 4.26 1.48 13.53
CA GLY A 125 4.54 0.59 14.66
C GLY A 125 3.74 0.92 15.92
N ARG A 126 3.10 2.09 15.95
CA ARG A 126 2.32 2.60 17.11
C ARG A 126 0.91 3.00 16.70
N GLU A 127 0.77 3.68 15.57
CA GLU A 127 -0.51 4.06 14.97
C GLU A 127 -0.54 3.78 13.46
N ILE A 128 -1.72 3.87 12.88
CA ILE A 128 -1.97 3.78 11.45
C ILE A 128 -2.31 5.18 10.93
N LEU A 129 -1.43 5.73 10.11
CA LEU A 129 -1.72 6.96 9.37
C LEU A 129 -2.46 6.61 8.08
N VAL A 130 -3.53 7.33 7.78
CA VAL A 130 -4.36 7.05 6.60
C VAL A 130 -4.60 8.32 5.81
N GLY A 131 -4.12 8.35 4.57
CA GLY A 131 -4.39 9.41 3.62
C GLY A 131 -5.87 9.49 3.25
N ILE A 132 -6.45 10.69 3.34
CA ILE A 132 -7.71 11.04 2.69
C ILE A 132 -7.35 11.67 1.35
N SER A 133 -7.34 10.82 0.33
CA SER A 133 -6.91 11.11 -1.03
C SER A 133 -8.12 11.19 -1.96
N LYS A 134 -7.94 11.87 -3.09
CA LYS A 134 -9.00 12.02 -4.08
C LYS A 134 -9.20 10.69 -4.81
N ASP A 135 -10.43 10.21 -4.81
CA ASP A 135 -10.89 9.00 -5.52
C ASP A 135 -10.22 7.67 -5.09
N ARG A 136 -9.28 7.66 -4.12
CA ARG A 136 -8.58 6.44 -3.65
C ARG A 136 -8.92 6.02 -2.23
N THR A 137 -8.99 6.96 -1.28
CA THR A 137 -9.30 6.63 0.12
C THR A 137 -10.21 7.67 0.78
N ASN A 138 -11.26 7.20 1.43
CA ASN A 138 -12.23 8.06 2.12
C ASN A 138 -12.36 7.72 3.63
N TYR A 139 -13.11 8.56 4.36
CA TYR A 139 -13.33 8.36 5.80
C TYR A 139 -14.07 7.06 6.16
N CYS A 140 -14.83 6.46 5.24
CA CYS A 140 -15.43 5.15 5.48
C CYS A 140 -14.36 4.04 5.40
N GLY A 141 -13.32 4.21 4.55
CA GLY A 141 -12.11 3.39 4.54
C GLY A 141 -11.30 3.50 5.84
N VAL A 142 -11.15 4.72 6.39
CA VAL A 142 -10.53 4.93 7.72
C VAL A 142 -11.25 4.15 8.81
N LYS A 143 -12.59 4.24 8.86
CA LYS A 143 -13.39 3.49 9.83
C LYS A 143 -13.26 1.97 9.67
N ALA A 144 -13.03 1.50 8.44
CA ALA A 144 -12.78 0.09 8.20
C ALA A 144 -11.45 -0.36 8.81
N LEU A 145 -10.40 0.47 8.72
CA LEU A 145 -9.12 0.22 9.40
C LEU A 145 -9.25 0.25 10.93
N GLU A 146 -9.97 1.23 11.49
CA GLU A 146 -10.24 1.29 12.94
C GLU A 146 -10.93 0.03 13.45
N LYS A 147 -11.90 -0.49 12.68
CA LYS A 147 -12.60 -1.74 13.01
C LYS A 147 -11.71 -2.97 12.84
N ALA A 148 -10.85 -2.99 11.82
CA ALA A 148 -9.97 -4.11 11.52
C ALA A 148 -8.81 -4.24 12.52
N PHE A 149 -8.29 -3.11 12.99
CA PHE A 149 -7.11 -3.02 13.85
C PHE A 149 -7.37 -2.17 15.10
N PRO A 150 -8.33 -2.55 15.97
CA PRO A 150 -8.76 -1.74 17.10
C PRO A 150 -7.66 -1.51 18.16
N GLN A 151 -6.56 -2.27 18.10
CA GLN A 151 -5.40 -2.11 18.97
C GLN A 151 -4.52 -0.91 18.59
N TYR A 152 -4.68 -0.36 17.39
CA TYR A 152 -3.90 0.77 16.90
C TYR A 152 -4.79 2.01 16.70
N PRO A 153 -4.37 3.18 17.22
CA PRO A 153 -4.99 4.44 16.83
C PRO A 153 -4.89 4.61 15.31
N VAL A 154 -5.93 5.18 14.70
CA VAL A 154 -5.95 5.51 13.28
C VAL A 154 -6.06 7.02 13.14
N VAL A 155 -5.14 7.62 12.39
CA VAL A 155 -5.06 9.07 12.20
C VAL A 155 -5.24 9.38 10.72
N ALA A 156 -6.36 10.06 10.40
CA ALA A 156 -6.63 10.51 9.05
C ALA A 156 -5.78 11.76 8.71
N VAL A 157 -5.15 11.75 7.53
CA VAL A 157 -4.28 12.83 7.03
C VAL A 157 -4.81 13.29 5.69
N ARG A 158 -5.07 14.58 5.51
CA ARG A 158 -5.48 15.09 4.19
C ARG A 158 -4.30 14.99 3.23
N VAL A 159 -4.49 14.28 2.11
CA VAL A 159 -3.51 14.18 1.03
C VAL A 159 -3.80 15.29 0.01
N PRO A 160 -2.83 16.14 -0.36
CA PRO A 160 -3.02 17.14 -1.43
C PRO A 160 -3.50 16.52 -2.76
N ASP A 161 -4.38 17.22 -3.48
CA ASP A 161 -5.09 16.66 -4.65
C ASP A 161 -4.20 16.32 -5.86
N ASN A 162 -2.96 16.81 -5.89
CA ASN A 162 -1.96 16.51 -6.90
C ASN A 162 -1.13 15.26 -6.59
N LEU A 163 -1.29 14.67 -5.39
CA LEU A 163 -0.71 13.38 -5.06
C LEU A 163 -1.75 12.27 -5.24
N LEU A 164 -1.32 11.15 -5.81
CA LEU A 164 -2.20 9.98 -5.99
C LEU A 164 -2.55 9.33 -4.65
N HIS A 165 -1.53 9.13 -3.82
CA HIS A 165 -1.62 8.49 -2.52
C HIS A 165 -0.71 9.18 -1.52
N PHE A 166 -0.93 8.89 -0.25
CA PHE A 166 -0.07 9.31 0.85
C PHE A 166 1.41 8.88 0.66
N THR A 167 1.65 7.70 0.08
CA THR A 167 3.00 7.21 -0.29
C THR A 167 3.81 8.17 -1.15
N GLY A 168 3.14 8.99 -1.97
CA GLY A 168 3.78 9.85 -2.96
C GLY A 168 4.67 10.93 -2.35
N CYS A 169 4.54 11.18 -1.05
CA CYS A 169 5.34 12.17 -0.34
C CYS A 169 5.89 11.69 1.01
N MET A 170 5.54 10.49 1.48
CA MET A 170 5.98 9.99 2.77
C MET A 170 6.15 8.46 2.81
N SER A 171 7.21 8.01 3.50
CA SER A 171 7.36 6.62 3.93
C SER A 171 8.06 6.52 5.28
N MET A 172 7.91 5.38 5.95
CA MET A 172 8.72 5.04 7.11
C MET A 172 10.04 4.42 6.64
N VAL A 173 11.16 4.85 7.22
CA VAL A 173 12.51 4.35 6.87
C VAL A 173 13.26 3.74 8.05
N GLY A 174 12.64 3.77 9.23
CA GLY A 174 13.13 3.13 10.43
C GLY A 174 12.14 3.31 11.58
N PRO A 175 12.41 2.67 12.74
CA PRO A 175 11.63 2.91 13.96
C PRO A 175 11.64 4.40 14.29
N ASP A 176 10.47 5.00 14.40
CA ASP A 176 10.30 6.43 14.73
C ASP A 176 11.03 7.38 13.74
N VAL A 177 11.26 6.95 12.47
CA VAL A 177 11.87 7.78 11.41
C VAL A 177 11.01 7.78 10.14
N MET A 178 10.47 8.96 9.81
CA MET A 178 9.76 9.23 8.56
C MET A 178 10.67 9.91 7.54
N CYS A 179 10.61 9.46 6.29
CA CYS A 179 11.11 10.19 5.14
C CYS A 179 9.95 10.95 4.51
N ILE A 180 10.06 12.27 4.42
CA ILE A 180 9.03 13.15 3.85
C ILE A 180 9.66 13.99 2.73
N SER A 181 8.94 14.13 1.63
CA SER A 181 9.34 14.97 0.49
C SER A 181 9.55 16.43 0.91
N SER A 182 10.53 17.10 0.31
CA SER A 182 10.76 18.54 0.52
C SER A 182 9.83 19.45 -0.29
N THR A 183 8.93 18.88 -1.10
CA THR A 183 7.95 19.64 -1.90
C THR A 183 6.92 20.34 -0.99
N PRO A 184 6.16 21.34 -1.49
CA PRO A 184 5.12 22.01 -0.70
C PRO A 184 4.12 21.04 -0.05
N GLU A 185 3.74 19.98 -0.78
CA GLU A 185 2.83 18.93 -0.30
C GLU A 185 3.45 18.16 0.87
N GLY A 186 4.74 17.79 0.74
CA GLY A 186 5.47 17.12 1.81
C GLY A 186 5.62 18.00 3.05
N GLN A 187 5.82 19.32 2.89
CA GLN A 187 5.87 20.27 4.01
C GLN A 187 4.51 20.44 4.73
N GLU A 188 3.39 20.25 4.03
CA GLU A 188 2.07 20.19 4.66
C GLU A 188 1.91 18.91 5.50
N ILE A 189 2.32 17.76 4.96
CA ILE A 189 2.33 16.48 5.69
C ILE A 189 3.28 16.55 6.89
N GLN A 190 4.46 17.16 6.74
CA GLN A 190 5.41 17.35 7.84
C GLN A 190 4.79 18.17 8.97
N ARG A 191 4.20 19.32 8.65
CA ARG A 191 3.53 20.17 9.66
C ARG A 191 2.40 19.43 10.37
N PHE A 192 1.63 18.63 9.65
CA PHE A 192 0.60 17.79 10.26
C PHE A 192 1.20 16.74 11.20
N THR A 193 2.22 16.01 10.74
CA THR A 193 2.82 14.92 11.52
C THR A 193 3.53 15.44 12.77
N ASP A 194 4.27 16.55 12.70
CA ASP A 194 4.93 17.20 13.84
C ASP A 194 3.95 17.61 14.95
N GLN A 195 2.69 17.91 14.61
CA GLN A 195 1.67 18.37 15.56
C GLN A 195 0.83 17.22 16.14
N ASN A 196 0.67 16.13 15.39
CA ASN A 196 -0.34 15.11 15.69
C ASN A 196 0.25 13.74 16.01
N ILE A 197 1.49 13.48 15.61
CA ILE A 197 2.15 12.17 15.76
C ILE A 197 3.28 12.26 16.76
N ARG A 198 3.34 11.29 17.67
CA ARG A 198 4.40 11.20 18.68
C ARG A 198 5.38 10.11 18.26
N MET A 199 6.45 10.53 17.58
CA MET A 199 7.63 9.69 17.34
C MET A 199 8.53 9.68 18.58
#